data_AF-A0A543HZI7-F1
#
_entry.id   AF-A0A543HZI7-F1
#
_cell.length_a   1.000
_cell.length_b   1.000
_cell.length_c   1.000
_cell.angle_alpha   90.00
_cell.angle_beta   90.00
_cell.angle_gamma   90.00
#
_symmetry.space_group_name_H-M   'P 1'
#
loop_
_entity.id
_entity.type
_entity.pdbx_description
1 polymer ?
#
loop_
_entity_poly.entity_id
_entity_poly.type
_entity_poly.pdbx_seq_one_letter_code
_entity_poly.pdbx_strand_id
1 'polypeptide(L)'
;MNARKLAAGALAAGAILAASAAPAQAANACCWQVDWGRTGGTGVAYRNAPAISAKTGAYGLPAGATVGLWCWSYGDRVGPNGNSLWWHIDAFDGRGDFWVADHYLTTPAPNGRPTLTGNCPGADETPN
;
A
#
# COMPACT_ATOMS: atom_id res chain seq x y z
N MET A 1 33.82 31.17 59.61
CA MET A 1 33.65 29.82 60.20
C MET A 1 32.54 29.14 59.40
N ASN A 2 32.88 28.33 58.40
CA ASN A 2 32.87 26.84 58.43
C ASN A 2 31.43 26.30 58.38
N ALA A 3 30.98 25.39 57.50
CA ALA A 3 31.59 24.41 56.61
C ALA A 3 30.57 24.03 55.50
N ARG A 4 30.94 24.01 54.22
CA ARG A 4 31.23 22.84 53.36
C ARG A 4 30.21 21.66 53.36
N LYS A 5 29.54 21.55 52.21
CA LYS A 5 29.29 20.36 51.34
C LYS A 5 28.44 19.20 51.89
N LEU A 6 27.42 18.80 51.11
CA LEU A 6 27.37 17.51 50.41
C LEU A 6 26.24 17.47 49.37
N ALA A 7 26.52 16.76 48.27
CA ALA A 7 25.74 16.66 47.05
C ALA A 7 24.83 15.42 47.05
N ALA A 8 23.72 15.49 46.33
CA ALA A 8 23.02 14.38 45.67
C ALA A 8 21.96 15.04 44.77
N GLY A 9 22.00 14.99 43.44
CA GLY A 9 22.20 13.80 42.63
C GLY A 9 20.83 13.19 42.34
N ALA A 10 20.16 13.66 41.27
CA ALA A 10 19.19 12.87 40.51
C ALA A 10 18.84 13.62 39.21
N LEU A 11 19.51 13.23 38.13
CA LEU A 11 19.02 13.41 36.77
C LEU A 11 17.70 12.62 36.65
N ALA A 12 16.57 13.30 36.57
CA ALA A 12 15.35 12.69 36.05
C ALA A 12 15.25 13.06 34.56
N ALA A 13 15.95 12.28 33.73
CA ALA A 13 15.68 12.18 32.31
C ALA A 13 14.29 11.53 32.15
N GLY A 14 13.25 12.35 32.13
CA GLY A 14 11.90 11.93 31.80
C GLY A 14 11.73 11.94 30.30
N ALA A 15 11.72 10.76 29.69
CA ALA A 15 11.66 10.50 28.27
C ALA A 15 10.66 11.43 27.53
N ILE A 16 11.16 12.15 26.52
CA ILE A 16 10.31 12.62 25.44
C ILE A 16 9.74 11.35 24.82
N LEU A 17 8.49 11.03 25.15
CA LEU A 17 7.69 10.07 24.41
C LEU A 17 7.56 10.67 23.01
N ALA A 18 8.52 10.36 22.15
CA ALA A 18 8.30 10.36 20.72
C ALA A 18 7.23 9.28 20.49
N ALA A 19 5.97 9.68 20.62
CA ALA A 19 4.92 9.03 19.88
C ALA A 19 5.36 9.16 18.42
N SER A 20 6.04 8.13 17.91
CA SER A 20 6.04 7.87 16.49
C SER A 20 4.57 7.67 16.17
N ALA A 21 3.89 8.77 15.85
CA ALA A 21 2.64 8.70 15.14
C ALA A 21 2.97 7.81 13.96
N ALA A 22 2.43 6.59 13.97
CA ALA A 22 2.37 5.80 12.76
C ALA A 22 1.89 6.77 11.67
N PRO A 23 2.53 6.81 10.49
CA PRO A 23 2.11 7.72 9.44
C PRO A 23 0.61 7.58 9.36
N ALA A 24 -0.11 8.71 9.55
CA ALA A 24 -1.55 8.71 9.54
C ALA A 24 -1.96 7.91 8.32
N GLN A 25 -2.60 6.75 8.55
CA GLN A 25 -2.99 5.84 7.49
C GLN A 25 -3.71 6.71 6.47
N ALA A 26 -3.13 6.87 5.27
CA ALA A 26 -3.76 7.63 4.21
C ALA A 26 -5.18 7.10 4.14
N ALA A 27 -6.18 7.95 4.37
CA ALA A 27 -7.57 7.53 4.27
C ALA A 27 -7.68 6.75 2.97
N ASN A 28 -8.07 5.46 3.06
CA ASN A 28 -8.22 4.58 1.92
C ASN A 28 -8.83 5.42 0.80
N ALA A 29 -8.12 5.58 -0.31
CA ALA A 29 -8.70 6.24 -1.47
C ALA A 29 -9.74 5.26 -2.03
N CYS A 30 -10.86 5.11 -1.34
CA CYS A 30 -12.07 4.56 -1.87
C CYS A 30 -12.58 5.59 -2.89
N CYS A 31 -13.16 5.18 -4.01
CA CYS A 31 -13.66 3.87 -4.36
C CYS A 31 -13.36 3.64 -5.84
N TRP A 32 -12.38 2.78 -6.13
CA TRP A 32 -11.94 2.52 -7.50
C TRP A 32 -12.60 1.27 -8.03
N GLN A 33 -12.91 1.24 -9.31
CA GLN A 33 -13.55 0.08 -9.91
C GLN A 33 -12.55 -0.73 -10.71
N VAL A 34 -12.71 -2.04 -10.68
CA VAL A 34 -12.10 -2.93 -11.67
C VAL A 34 -12.75 -2.64 -13.01
N ASP A 35 -11.99 -2.05 -13.91
CA ASP A 35 -12.49 -1.58 -15.20
C ASP A 35 -12.92 -2.76 -16.08
N TRP A 36 -14.17 -2.75 -16.52
CA TRP A 36 -14.75 -3.83 -17.33
C TRP A 36 -14.04 -3.97 -18.68
N GLY A 37 -13.75 -2.85 -19.35
CA GLY A 37 -13.12 -2.83 -20.66
C GLY A 37 -11.68 -3.32 -20.61
N ARG A 38 -10.92 -2.92 -19.59
CA ARG A 38 -9.50 -3.28 -19.44
C ARG A 38 -9.28 -4.72 -18.96
N THR A 39 -10.29 -5.34 -18.37
CA THR A 39 -10.26 -6.76 -17.94
C THR A 39 -10.97 -7.72 -18.89
N GLY A 40 -11.50 -7.21 -20.01
CA GLY A 40 -12.29 -8.01 -20.95
C GLY A 40 -13.54 -8.63 -20.32
N GLY A 41 -14.10 -8.00 -19.27
CA GLY A 41 -15.27 -8.48 -18.53
C GLY A 41 -15.03 -9.64 -17.57
N THR A 42 -13.81 -10.13 -17.42
CA THR A 42 -13.51 -11.28 -16.53
C THR A 42 -13.03 -10.87 -15.14
N GLY A 43 -12.52 -9.64 -15.00
CA GLY A 43 -11.91 -9.15 -13.77
C GLY A 43 -10.40 -9.40 -13.69
N VAL A 44 -9.87 -9.47 -12.48
CA VAL A 44 -8.43 -9.67 -12.24
C VAL A 44 -8.17 -10.89 -11.37
N ALA A 45 -7.15 -11.66 -11.74
CA ALA A 45 -6.67 -12.76 -10.94
C ALA A 45 -5.91 -12.26 -9.69
N TYR A 46 -5.98 -13.06 -8.62
CA TYR A 46 -5.22 -12.81 -7.40
C TYR A 46 -3.71 -12.89 -7.68
N ARG A 47 -2.95 -11.96 -7.10
CA ARG A 47 -1.47 -11.94 -7.15
C ARG A 47 -0.89 -11.56 -5.80
N ASN A 48 0.06 -12.34 -5.31
CA ASN A 48 0.74 -12.08 -4.04
C ASN A 48 1.93 -11.12 -4.16
N ALA A 49 2.31 -10.72 -5.38
CA ALA A 49 3.36 -9.74 -5.65
C ALA A 49 2.99 -8.87 -6.88
N PRO A 50 3.61 -7.69 -7.06
CA PRO A 50 3.40 -6.81 -8.22
C PRO A 50 4.08 -7.34 -9.50
N ALA A 51 3.86 -8.62 -9.82
CA ALA A 51 4.41 -9.31 -10.97
C ALA A 51 3.32 -10.10 -11.70
N ILE A 52 3.42 -10.16 -13.03
CA ILE A 52 2.46 -10.89 -13.87
C ILE A 52 2.54 -12.40 -13.57
N SER A 53 3.74 -12.91 -13.26
CA SER A 53 4.00 -14.31 -12.93
C SER A 53 3.53 -14.73 -11.53
N ALA A 54 3.30 -13.78 -10.61
CA ALA A 54 2.93 -14.03 -9.22
C ALA A 54 1.45 -14.41 -9.01
N LYS A 55 0.82 -15.01 -10.02
CA LYS A 55 -0.58 -15.43 -9.98
C LYS A 55 -0.70 -16.72 -9.16
N THR A 56 -1.54 -16.72 -8.13
CA THR A 56 -1.72 -17.90 -7.24
C THR A 56 -2.80 -18.87 -7.71
N GLY A 57 -3.41 -18.62 -8.87
CA GLY A 57 -4.56 -19.39 -9.37
C GLY A 57 -5.88 -19.10 -8.63
N ALA A 58 -5.84 -18.34 -7.54
CA ALA A 58 -7.02 -17.90 -6.81
C ALA A 58 -7.77 -16.76 -7.52
N TYR A 59 -9.04 -16.60 -7.14
CA TYR A 59 -9.90 -15.53 -7.63
C TYR A 59 -9.51 -14.20 -6.94
N GLY A 60 -9.19 -13.17 -7.73
CA GLY A 60 -8.87 -11.83 -7.21
C GLY A 60 -10.13 -10.99 -7.08
N LEU A 61 -10.51 -10.30 -8.17
CA LEU A 61 -11.69 -9.44 -8.21
C LEU A 61 -12.52 -9.63 -9.47
N PRO A 62 -13.87 -9.58 -9.38
CA PRO A 62 -14.72 -9.47 -10.55
C PRO A 62 -14.53 -8.14 -11.27
N ALA A 63 -14.86 -8.11 -12.57
CA ALA A 63 -15.05 -6.86 -13.29
C ALA A 63 -16.18 -6.04 -12.64
N GLY A 64 -15.99 -4.72 -12.52
CA GLY A 64 -16.93 -3.81 -11.86
C GLY A 64 -16.85 -3.80 -10.33
N ALA A 65 -16.02 -4.65 -9.71
CA ALA A 65 -15.83 -4.63 -8.25
C ALA A 65 -15.25 -3.29 -7.79
N THR A 66 -15.75 -2.78 -6.66
CA THR A 66 -15.29 -1.52 -6.08
C THR A 66 -14.28 -1.77 -4.97
N VAL A 67 -13.05 -1.30 -5.12
CA VAL A 67 -11.95 -1.55 -4.20
C VAL A 67 -11.46 -0.30 -3.51
N GLY A 68 -10.95 -0.49 -2.29
CA GLY A 68 -10.06 0.45 -1.62
C GLY A 68 -8.61 0.17 -2.02
N LEU A 69 -7.83 1.23 -2.17
CA LEU A 69 -6.39 1.11 -2.38
C LEU A 69 -5.68 1.44 -1.06
N TRP A 70 -4.77 0.58 -0.64
CA TRP A 70 -4.04 0.74 0.61
C TRP A 70 -2.68 1.41 0.40
N CYS A 71 -1.84 0.82 -0.45
CA CYS A 71 -0.53 1.34 -0.82
C CYS A 71 -0.19 0.94 -2.26
N TRP A 72 0.95 1.41 -2.77
CA TRP A 72 1.39 1.12 -4.13
C TRP A 72 2.82 0.59 -4.17
N SER A 73 3.21 -0.04 -5.27
CA SER A 73 4.60 -0.35 -5.61
C SER A 73 4.77 -0.35 -7.13
N TYR A 74 6.02 -0.29 -7.59
CA TYR A 74 6.35 -0.51 -8.99
C TYR A 74 6.71 -1.97 -9.23
N GLY A 75 6.25 -2.51 -10.34
CA GLY A 75 6.48 -3.90 -10.71
C GLY A 75 6.41 -4.12 -12.22
N ASP A 76 5.96 -5.30 -12.63
CA ASP A 76 5.86 -5.66 -14.05
C ASP A 76 4.98 -4.68 -14.83
N ARG A 77 5.36 -4.40 -16.08
CA ARG A 77 4.59 -3.49 -16.93
C ARG A 77 3.35 -4.16 -17.49
N VAL A 78 2.20 -3.55 -17.30
CA VAL A 78 0.89 -4.06 -17.75
C VAL A 78 0.20 -3.04 -18.67
N GLY A 79 -0.42 -3.55 -19.74
CA GLY A 79 -1.23 -2.76 -20.66
C GLY A 79 -0.44 -1.90 -21.65
N PRO A 80 -1.15 -1.22 -22.56
CA PRO A 80 -0.54 -0.30 -23.51
C PRO A 80 0.12 0.87 -22.75
N ASN A 81 1.29 1.29 -23.20
CA ASN A 81 2.17 2.31 -22.59
C ASN A 81 3.00 1.85 -21.37
N GLY A 82 2.97 0.55 -21.03
CA GLY A 82 3.90 -0.03 -20.06
C GLY A 82 3.72 0.48 -18.63
N ASN A 83 2.47 0.54 -18.16
CA ASN A 83 2.15 0.97 -16.80
C ASN A 83 2.76 -0.02 -15.79
N SER A 84 3.72 0.43 -14.98
CA SER A 84 4.38 -0.38 -13.96
C SER A 84 3.82 -0.15 -12.55
N LEU A 85 2.77 0.67 -12.39
CA LEU A 85 2.19 0.93 -11.08
C LEU A 85 1.24 -0.21 -10.68
N TRP A 86 1.42 -0.71 -9.47
CA TRP A 86 0.59 -1.73 -8.84
C TRP A 86 0.05 -1.21 -7.52
N TRP A 87 -1.21 -1.52 -7.24
CA TRP A 87 -1.87 -1.21 -5.99
C TRP A 87 -2.03 -2.45 -5.15
N HIS A 88 -1.76 -2.30 -3.86
CA HIS A 88 -2.12 -3.30 -2.87
C HIS A 88 -3.55 -3.02 -2.42
N ILE A 89 -4.41 -4.01 -2.62
CA ILE A 89 -5.81 -3.99 -2.20
C ILE A 89 -5.86 -4.65 -0.83
N ASP A 90 -6.22 -3.88 0.19
CA ASP A 90 -6.51 -4.41 1.53
C ASP A 90 -7.90 -5.04 1.51
N ALA A 91 -7.97 -6.30 1.95
CA ALA A 91 -9.16 -7.09 2.20
C ALA A 91 -10.45 -6.63 1.48
N PHE A 92 -10.58 -6.92 0.18
CA PHE A 92 -11.87 -6.78 -0.50
C PHE A 92 -12.75 -8.00 -0.19
N ASP A 93 -13.93 -7.80 0.39
CA ASP A 93 -14.94 -8.86 0.60
C ASP A 93 -14.37 -10.09 1.36
N GLY A 94 -13.43 -9.86 2.29
CA GLY A 94 -12.77 -10.92 3.06
C GLY A 94 -11.81 -11.81 2.27
N ARG A 95 -11.44 -11.44 1.04
CA ARG A 95 -10.59 -12.25 0.14
C ARG A 95 -9.08 -12.07 0.34
N GLY A 96 -8.69 -11.42 1.44
CA GLY A 96 -7.30 -11.14 1.79
C GLY A 96 -6.66 -10.08 0.90
N ASP A 97 -5.39 -9.81 1.19
CA ASP A 97 -4.64 -8.74 0.54
C ASP A 97 -3.95 -9.23 -0.74
N PHE A 98 -3.94 -8.42 -1.79
CA PHE A 98 -3.30 -8.77 -3.07
C PHE A 98 -3.00 -7.56 -3.95
N TRP A 99 -2.25 -7.83 -5.02
CA TRP A 99 -1.77 -6.82 -5.95
C TRP A 99 -2.59 -6.75 -7.23
N VAL A 100 -2.93 -5.53 -7.64
CA VAL A 100 -3.63 -5.22 -8.88
C VAL A 100 -2.90 -4.13 -9.63
N ALA A 101 -2.57 -4.37 -10.90
CA ALA A 101 -1.97 -3.32 -11.73
C ALA A 101 -2.96 -2.15 -11.91
N ASP A 102 -2.46 -0.93 -11.79
CA ASP A 102 -3.21 0.32 -12.01
C ASP A 102 -3.92 0.33 -13.37
N HIS A 103 -3.34 -0.36 -14.36
CA HIS A 103 -3.97 -0.57 -15.66
C HIS A 103 -5.39 -1.14 -15.52
N TYR A 104 -5.68 -2.04 -14.60
CA TYR A 104 -7.01 -2.67 -14.49
C TYR A 104 -8.04 -1.87 -13.69
N LEU A 105 -7.67 -0.70 -13.17
CA LEU A 105 -8.53 0.11 -12.32
C LEU A 105 -8.98 1.39 -13.02
N THR A 106 -10.11 1.94 -12.59
CA THR A 106 -10.61 3.25 -13.04
C THR A 106 -9.87 4.45 -12.40
N THR A 107 -8.68 4.21 -11.82
CA THR A 107 -7.81 5.26 -11.29
C THR A 107 -7.50 6.29 -12.39
N PRO A 108 -7.46 7.60 -12.06
CA PRO A 108 -7.34 8.64 -13.07
C PRO A 108 -5.86 8.70 -13.48
N ALA A 109 -5.54 8.09 -14.62
CA ALA A 109 -4.19 8.13 -15.19
C ALA A 109 -3.99 9.41 -16.02
N PRO A 110 -2.78 10.00 -16.09
CA PRO A 110 -1.70 10.02 -15.09
C PRO A 110 -1.75 11.25 -14.14
N ASN A 111 -2.61 12.23 -14.39
CA ASN A 111 -2.62 13.53 -13.68
C ASN A 111 -3.61 13.61 -12.49
N GLY A 112 -4.28 12.51 -12.14
CA GLY A 112 -5.26 12.49 -11.03
C GLY A 112 -5.15 11.24 -10.18
N ARG A 113 -3.99 10.58 -10.18
CA ARG A 113 -3.75 9.38 -9.37
C ARG A 113 -4.00 9.69 -7.90
N PRO A 114 -4.58 8.75 -7.14
CA PRO A 114 -4.74 8.92 -5.70
C PRO A 114 -3.39 9.24 -5.06
N THR A 115 -3.31 10.33 -4.30
CA THR A 115 -2.16 10.62 -3.45
C THR A 115 -2.23 9.74 -2.21
N LEU A 116 -1.93 8.44 -2.35
CA LEU A 116 -1.69 7.58 -1.20
C LEU A 116 -0.30 7.89 -0.63
N THR A 117 -0.23 7.96 0.70
CA THR A 117 0.93 8.52 1.42
C THR A 117 2.12 7.56 1.54
N GLY A 118 2.13 6.40 0.86
CA GLY A 118 3.28 5.48 0.95
C GLY A 118 3.37 4.39 -0.12
N ASN A 119 4.61 4.10 -0.50
CA ASN A 119 5.02 2.83 -1.12
C ASN A 119 4.83 1.70 -0.11
N CYS A 120 4.38 0.52 -0.54
CA CYS A 120 4.21 -0.62 0.36
C CYS A 120 5.58 -1.10 0.88
N PRO A 121 5.80 -1.14 2.22
CA PRO A 121 7.04 -1.68 2.77
C PRO A 121 7.16 -3.17 2.41
N GLY A 122 8.34 -3.59 1.93
CA GLY A 122 8.62 -4.99 1.55
C GLY A 122 8.20 -5.39 0.14
N ALA A 123 7.60 -4.49 -0.66
CA ALA A 123 7.22 -4.80 -2.04
C ALA A 123 8.38 -4.73 -3.04
N ASP A 124 9.53 -4.18 -2.64
CA ASP A 124 10.79 -4.24 -3.40
C ASP A 124 11.71 -5.39 -2.97
N GLU A 125 11.30 -6.16 -1.94
CA GLU A 125 12.05 -7.33 -1.44
C GLU A 125 11.74 -8.55 -2.32
N THR A 126 12.26 -8.51 -3.54
CA THR A 126 12.30 -9.65 -4.47
C THR A 126 12.72 -10.94 -3.76
N PRO A 127 11.98 -12.06 -3.86
CA PRO A 127 12.60 -13.37 -3.74
C PRO A 127 13.47 -13.59 -4.99
N ASN A 128 14.78 -13.72 -4.77
CA ASN A 128 15.71 -14.34 -5.73
C ASN A 128 15.23 -15.73 -6.16
#